data_AF-A0A1R3U0F5-F1
#
_entry.id   AF-A0A1R3U0F5-F1
#
_cell.length_a   1.000
_cell.length_b   1.000
_cell.length_c   1.000
_cell.angle_alpha   90.00
_cell.angle_beta   90.00
_cell.angle_gamma   90.00
#
_symmetry.space_group_name_H-M   'P 1'
#
loop_
_entity.id
_entity.type
_entity.pdbx_description
1 polymer ?
#
loop_
_entity_poly.entity_id
_entity_poly.type
_entity_poly.pdbx_seq_one_letter_code
_entity_poly.pdbx_strand_id
1 'polypeptide(L)' 'MGRPPLNFLETKVRLSSETRERITSLVGNYQISAFIREAVENELERREATINKDNISGAKPKD' A
#
# COMPACT_ATOMS: atom_id res chain seq x y z
N MET A 1 23.60 -5.33 18.70
CA MET A 1 22.58 -6.31 18.25
C MET A 1 21.71 -5.63 17.21
N GLY A 2 21.99 -5.84 15.93
CA GLY A 2 21.29 -5.15 14.83
C GLY A 2 19.87 -5.65 14.67
N ARG A 3 18.93 -4.76 14.35
CA ARG A 3 17.57 -5.14 13.95
C ARG A 3 17.70 -6.12 12.77
N PRO A 4 17.11 -7.32 12.83
CA PRO A 4 17.14 -8.26 11.71
C PRO A 4 16.75 -7.55 10.41
N PRO A 5 17.44 -7.81 9.29
CA PRO A 5 17.10 -7.19 8.02
C PRO A 5 15.67 -7.57 7.67
N LEU A 6 14.84 -6.56 7.50
CA LEU A 6 13.52 -6.68 6.91
C LEU A 6 13.77 -7.12 5.46
N ASN A 7 13.21 -8.26 5.04
CA ASN A 7 13.26 -8.76 3.64
C ASN A 7 12.42 -7.87 2.69
N PHE A 8 12.53 -6.56 2.86
CA PHE A 8 11.81 -5.53 2.13
C PHE A 8 12.83 -4.68 1.38
N LEU A 9 12.49 -4.28 0.16
CA LEU A 9 13.27 -3.31 -0.59
C LEU A 9 12.93 -1.88 -0.14
N GLU A 10 13.93 -1.01 -0.03
CA GLU A 10 13.71 0.40 0.31
C GLU A 10 13.11 1.15 -0.90
N THR A 11 12.03 1.90 -0.66
CA THR A 11 11.47 2.83 -1.64
C THR A 11 11.33 4.21 -1.00
N LYS A 12 11.97 5.23 -1.59
CA LYS A 12 11.91 6.61 -1.10
C LYS A 12 10.69 7.34 -1.68
N VAL A 13 9.80 7.79 -0.81
CA VAL A 13 8.63 8.60 -1.18
C VAL A 13 8.65 9.94 -0.45
N ARG A 14 8.17 11.00 -1.11
CA ARG A 14 7.99 12.32 -0.49
C ARG A 14 6.53 12.49 -0.11
N LEU A 15 6.27 12.85 1.15
CA LEU A 15 4.96 13.22 1.66
C LEU A 15 4.99 14.70 2.06
N SER A 16 3.84 15.39 1.98
CA SER A 16 3.72 16.71 2.60
C SER A 16 3.93 16.61 4.12
N SER A 17 4.38 17.71 4.74
CA SER A 17 4.53 17.80 6.20
C SER A 17 3.21 17.46 6.90
N GLU A 18 2.11 18.06 6.44
CA GLU A 18 0.77 17.83 6.95
C GLU A 18 0.38 16.34 6.89
N THR A 19 0.61 15.66 5.77
CA THR A 19 0.28 14.23 5.64
C THR A 19 1.09 13.40 6.62
N ARG A 20 2.39 13.69 6.74
CA ARG A 20 3.27 12.97 7.67
C ARG A 20 2.86 13.18 9.13
N GLU A 21 2.47 14.41 9.49
CA GLU A 21 1.95 14.74 10.81
C GLU A 21 0.65 13.99 11.09
N ARG A 22 -0.30 13.97 10.14
CA ARG A 22 -1.54 13.21 10.26
C ARG A 22 -1.29 11.72 10.52
N ILE A 23 -0.37 11.09 9.77
CA ILE A 23 0.00 9.68 10.00
C ILE A 23 0.59 9.53 11.40
N THR A 24 1.51 10.41 11.77
CA THR A 24 2.18 10.39 13.08
C THR A 24 1.19 10.50 14.24
N SER A 25 0.19 11.38 14.13
CA SER A 25 -0.86 11.54 15.13
C SER A 25 -1.76 10.30 15.27
N LEU A 26 -1.93 9.53 14.20
CA LEU A 26 -2.76 8.31 14.20
C LEU A 26 -2.03 7.10 14.77
N VAL A 27 -0.77 6.86 14.37
CA VAL A 27 -0.07 5.60 14.67
C VAL A 27 1.18 5.77 15.55
N GLY A 28 1.59 7.01 15.81
CA GLY A 28 2.83 7.33 16.50
C GLY A 28 4.08 7.26 15.60
N ASN A 29 5.17 7.87 16.07
CA ASN A 29 6.40 8.08 15.30
C ASN A 29 7.04 6.78 14.77
N TYR A 30 6.95 5.67 15.51
CA TYR A 30 7.63 4.42 15.17
C TYR A 30 6.84 3.53 14.20
N GLN A 31 5.59 3.88 13.89
CA GLN A 31 4.67 3.06 13.11
C GLN A 31 4.39 3.61 11.71
N ILE A 32 4.97 4.76 11.34
CA ILE A 32 4.75 5.40 10.02
C ILE A 32 5.04 4.43 8.87
N SER A 33 6.16 3.69 8.93
CA SER A 33 6.51 2.73 7.88
C SER A 33 5.59 1.52 7.82
N ALA A 34 5.01 1.09 8.95
CA ALA A 34 4.02 0.02 8.96
C ALA A 34 2.71 0.50 8.32
N PHE A 35 2.23 1.69 8.73
CA PHE A 35 1.04 2.33 8.17
C PHE A 35 1.14 2.51 6.66
N ILE A 36 2.26 3.04 6.15
CA ILE A 36 2.45 3.25 4.71
C ILE A 36 2.43 1.92 3.94
N ARG A 37 3.08 0.87 4.47
CA ARG A 37 3.09 -0.45 3.81
C ARG A 37 1.69 -1.05 3.75
N GLU A 38 0.98 -1.07 4.87
CA GLU A 38 -0.40 -1.58 4.91
C GLU A 38 -1.32 -0.82 3.95
N ALA A 39 -1.22 0.51 3.92
CA ALA A 39 -2.01 1.33 3.00
C ALA A 39 -1.72 1.02 1.52
N VAL A 40 -0.47 0.72 1.18
CA VAL A 40 -0.07 0.33 -0.19
C VAL A 40 -0.61 -1.05 -0.54
N GLU A 41 -0.45 -2.05 0.33
CA GLU A 41 -0.98 -3.41 0.10
C GLU A 41 -2.51 -3.38 -0.10
N ASN A 42 -3.23 -2.67 0.77
CA ASN A 42 -4.69 -2.52 0.67
C ASN A 42 -5.12 -1.88 -0.67
N GLU A 43 -4.36 -0.91 -1.17
CA GLU A 43 -4.65 -0.25 -2.45
C GLU A 43 -4.31 -1.15 -3.66
N LEU A 44 -3.26 -1.96 -3.56
CA LEU A 44 -2.94 -2.98 -4.57
C LEU A 44 -4.07 -4.00 -4.67
N GLU A 45 -4.48 -4.60 -3.55
CA GLU A 45 -5.60 -5.55 -3.50
C GLU A 45 -6.88 -4.96 -4.12
N ARG A 46 -7.21 -3.71 -3.81
CA ARG A 46 -8.39 -3.03 -4.36
C ARG A 46 -8.32 -2.87 -5.88
N ARG A 47 -7.15 -2.50 -6.43
CA ARG A 47 -6.97 -2.32 -7.88
C ARG A 47 -6.94 -3.64 -8.61
N GLU A 48 -6.27 -4.64 -8.06
CA GLU A 48 -6.20 -5.98 -8.62
C GLU A 48 -7.56 -6.67 -8.63
N ALA A 49 -8.36 -6.49 -7.57
CA ALA A 49 -9.74 -6.97 -7.54
C ALA A 49 -10.62 -6.33 -8.62
N THR A 50 -10.35 -5.07 -8.98
CA THR A 50 -11.06 -4.36 -10.05
C THR A 50 -10.64 -4.91 -11.42
N ILE A 51 -9.34 -5.03 -11.67
CA ILE A 51 -8.79 -5.60 -12.91
C ILE A 51 -9.32 -7.03 -13.14
N ASN A 52 -9.36 -7.85 -12.10
CA ASN A 52 -9.87 -9.22 -12.20
C ASN A 52 -11.36 -9.25 -12.54
N LYS A 53 -12.17 -8.34 -12.01
CA LYS A 53 -13.60 -8.23 -12.39
C LYS A 53 -13.77 -7.82 -13.85
N ASP A 54 -12.97 -6.89 -14.33
CA ASP A 54 -13.03 -6.44 -15.72
C ASP A 54 -12.62 -7.58 -16.68
N ASN A 55 -11.57 -8.33 -16.35
CA ASN A 55 -11.13 -9.51 -17.10
C ASN A 55 -12.18 -10.64 -17.11
N ILE A 56 -12.93 -10.84 -16.01
CA ILE A 56 -14.00 -11.84 -15.92
C ILE A 56 -15.25 -11.37 -16.69
N SER A 57 -15.56 -10.07 -16.70
CA SER A 57 -16.71 -9.51 -17.39
C SER A 57 -16.51 -9.30 -18.91
N GLY A 58 -15.25 -9.21 -19.36
CA GLY A 58 -14.87 -9.09 -20.77
C GLY A 58 -15.00 -10.39 -21.59
N ALA A 59 -15.25 -11.53 -20.95
CA ALA A 59 -15.53 -12.79 -21.61
C ALA A 59 -17.05 -13.03 -21.73
N LYS A 60 -17.73 -12.31 -22.63
CA LYS A 60 -19.00 -12.81 -23.18
C LYS A 60 -18.80 -13.30 -24.62
N PRO A 61 -19.39 -14.46 -24.99
CA PRO A 61 -19.10 -15.16 -26.25
C PRO A 61 -19.54 -14.33 -27.45
N LYS A 62 -18.78 -14.44 -28.54
CA LYS A 62 -19.26 -14.08 -29.87
C LYS A 62 -20.30 -15.12 -30.29
N ASP A 63 -21.52 -14.69 -30.53
CA ASP A 63 -22.46 -15.26 -31.50
C ASP A 63 -23.26 -14.10 -32.12
#